data_AF-A0A809T0T0-F1
#
_entry.id   AF-A0A809T0T0-F1
#
_cell.length_a   1.000
_cell.length_b   1.000
_cell.length_c   1.000
_cell.angle_alpha   90.00
_cell.angle_beta   90.00
_cell.angle_gamma   90.00
#
_symmetry.space_group_name_H-M   'P 1'
#
loop_
_entity.id
_entity.type
_entity.pdbx_description
1 polymer ?
#
loop_
_entity_poly.entity_id
_entity_poly.type
_entity_poly.pdbx_seq_one_letter_code
_entity_poly.pdbx_strand_id
1 'polypeptide(L)'
;MFDQGLNPVVPSAYWTPLRYPLLLNLSNLFDDELAEKAWRARLEAHDERSCSLFSEVCGVLLQRVHSLGDARSVELITDALSWAMVNFDELGYNCKTNKEKLQIMPNMIGFQSVLHGICSRLGAPNRKADIIVDQQSQFNTTQRELNEFYYQIREQPWALGPGLPVMDMKNMPAKPLVFQSGTMSAGLELVDIYLWIFKRYMERKELTKPLSRLVYTNLKTARTDSVSLQSVAKRFKEFLKNFLNQPQK
;
A
#
# COMPACT_ATOMS: atom_id res chain seq x y z
N MET A 1 6.99 12.85 0.59
CA MET A 1 6.82 14.28 0.25
C MET A 1 5.47 14.86 0.69
N PHE A 2 4.33 14.16 0.59
CA PHE A 2 3.03 14.65 1.09
C PHE A 2 2.72 14.19 2.53
N ASP A 3 3.69 13.56 3.19
CA ASP A 3 3.54 13.10 4.56
C ASP A 3 3.87 14.26 5.50
N GLN A 4 2.94 14.65 6.37
CA GLN A 4 3.17 15.78 7.28
C GLN A 4 4.32 15.52 8.27
N GLY A 5 4.62 14.26 8.58
CA GLY A 5 5.77 13.91 9.43
C GLY A 5 7.12 14.12 8.73
N LEU A 6 7.13 14.27 7.40
CA LEU A 6 8.34 14.50 6.59
C LEU A 6 8.36 15.89 5.95
N ASN A 7 7.19 16.44 5.63
CA ASN A 7 7.04 17.73 4.98
C ASN A 7 6.22 18.65 5.90
N PRO A 8 6.86 19.65 6.53
CA PRO A 8 6.23 20.50 7.53
C PRO A 8 5.17 21.44 6.95
N VAL A 9 5.17 21.70 5.64
CA VAL A 9 4.15 22.57 5.01
C VAL A 9 2.84 21.85 4.75
N VAL A 10 2.83 20.51 4.81
CA VAL A 10 1.59 19.74 4.71
C VAL A 10 0.79 19.91 6.01
N PRO A 11 -0.50 20.29 5.97
CA PRO A 11 -1.29 20.45 7.20
C PRO A 11 -1.51 19.13 7.94
N SER A 12 -1.71 19.23 9.27
CA SER A 12 -2.05 18.09 10.13
C SER A 12 -3.33 17.36 9.73
N ALA A 13 -4.20 18.00 8.93
CA ALA A 13 -5.35 17.37 8.28
C ALA A 13 -4.98 16.10 7.48
N TYR A 14 -3.71 15.94 7.06
CA TYR A 14 -3.18 14.71 6.47
C TYR A 14 -3.34 13.47 7.38
N TRP A 15 -3.35 13.64 8.71
CA TRP A 15 -3.59 12.55 9.66
C TRP A 15 -5.07 12.22 9.84
N THR A 16 -5.93 12.68 8.93
CA THR A 16 -7.37 12.40 8.90
C THR A 16 -7.77 11.83 7.52
N PRO A 17 -9.02 11.37 7.33
CA PRO A 17 -9.51 10.96 6.02
C PRO A 17 -9.41 12.00 4.89
N LEU A 18 -9.11 13.27 5.20
CA LEU A 18 -8.80 14.31 4.20
C LEU A 18 -7.53 14.03 3.38
N ARG A 19 -6.67 13.08 3.81
CA ARG A 19 -5.57 12.60 2.95
C ARG A 19 -6.05 11.89 1.68
N TYR A 20 -7.25 11.32 1.69
CA TYR A 20 -7.78 10.59 0.54
C TYR A 20 -8.09 11.50 -0.65
N PRO A 21 -8.85 12.60 -0.52
CA PRO A 21 -9.03 13.55 -1.62
C PRO A 21 -7.72 14.18 -2.07
N LEU A 22 -6.77 14.46 -1.17
CA LEU A 22 -5.43 14.93 -1.55
C LEU A 22 -4.72 13.95 -2.49
N LEU A 23 -4.71 12.65 -2.14
CA LEU A 23 -4.13 11.60 -2.97
C LEU A 23 -4.85 11.45 -4.32
N LEU A 24 -6.18 11.53 -4.33
CA LEU A 24 -6.97 11.43 -5.56
C LEU A 24 -6.72 12.62 -6.49
N ASN A 25 -6.68 13.84 -5.96
CA ASN A 25 -6.36 15.04 -6.73
C ASN A 25 -4.94 14.99 -7.28
N LEU A 26 -3.96 14.57 -6.46
CA LEU A 26 -2.60 14.35 -6.93
C LEU A 26 -2.54 13.31 -8.05
N SER A 27 -3.28 12.20 -7.93
CA SER A 27 -3.28 11.14 -8.95
C SER A 27 -3.78 11.60 -10.31
N ASN A 28 -4.68 12.59 -10.37
CA ASN A 28 -5.18 13.16 -11.63
C ASN A 28 -4.12 13.96 -12.40
N LEU A 29 -3.01 14.33 -11.75
CA LEU A 29 -1.90 15.05 -12.38
C LEU A 29 -0.90 14.11 -13.06
N PHE A 30 -0.94 12.81 -12.73
CA PHE A 30 -0.04 11.80 -13.26
C PHE A 30 -0.59 11.19 -14.56
N ASP A 31 0.31 11.01 -15.53
CA ASP A 31 0.18 10.03 -16.59
C ASP A 31 1.18 8.87 -16.32
N ASP A 32 1.12 7.83 -17.16
CA ASP A 32 1.94 6.63 -16.99
C ASP A 32 3.45 6.94 -17.08
N GLU A 33 3.85 7.86 -17.96
CA GLU A 33 5.26 8.24 -18.14
C GLU A 33 5.79 8.96 -16.89
N LEU A 34 5.03 9.91 -16.35
CA LEU A 34 5.39 10.65 -15.15
C LEU A 34 5.43 9.74 -13.92
N ALA A 35 4.49 8.80 -13.82
CA ALA A 35 4.45 7.82 -12.75
C ALA A 35 5.67 6.89 -12.81
N GLU A 36 6.05 6.43 -14.00
CA GLU A 36 7.27 5.65 -14.20
C GLU A 36 8.52 6.45 -13.82
N LYS A 37 8.59 7.72 -14.21
CA LYS A 37 9.72 8.61 -13.84
C LYS A 37 9.82 8.79 -12.33
N ALA A 38 8.70 9.04 -11.65
CA ALA A 38 8.66 9.16 -10.18
C ALA A 38 9.14 7.88 -9.49
N TRP A 39 8.75 6.72 -10.02
CA TRP A 39 9.21 5.42 -9.54
C TRP A 39 10.71 5.21 -9.76
N ARG A 40 11.23 5.54 -10.95
CA ARG A 40 12.66 5.50 -11.25
C ARG A 40 13.46 6.40 -10.31
N ALA A 41 12.98 7.61 -10.05
CA ALA A 41 13.59 8.51 -9.07
C ALA A 41 13.67 7.85 -7.68
N ARG A 42 12.56 7.24 -7.21
CA ARG A 42 12.53 6.55 -5.90
C ARG A 42 13.53 5.39 -5.82
N LEU A 43 13.79 4.69 -6.93
CA LEU A 43 14.72 3.54 -6.99
C LEU A 43 16.16 3.90 -7.32
N GLU A 44 16.45 5.14 -7.71
CA GLU A 44 17.79 5.61 -8.02
C GLU A 44 18.59 5.77 -6.72
N ALA A 45 19.76 5.13 -6.60
CA ALA A 45 20.52 5.14 -5.35
C ALA A 45 21.34 6.43 -5.17
N HIS A 46 21.79 7.03 -6.28
CA HIS A 46 22.58 8.26 -6.24
C HIS A 46 21.70 9.49 -6.08
N ASP A 47 21.96 10.29 -5.05
CA ASP A 47 21.19 11.48 -4.70
C ASP A 47 21.02 12.44 -5.85
N GLU A 48 22.10 12.85 -6.50
CA GLU A 48 22.06 13.84 -7.58
C GLU A 48 21.16 13.41 -8.73
N ARG A 49 21.26 12.14 -9.15
CA ARG A 49 20.42 11.58 -10.23
C ARG A 49 18.96 11.47 -9.80
N SER A 50 18.71 11.02 -8.58
CA SER A 50 17.35 10.95 -8.04
C SER A 50 16.74 12.34 -7.90
N CYS A 51 17.49 13.31 -7.40
CA CYS A 51 17.06 14.69 -7.20
C CYS A 51 16.71 15.34 -8.53
N SER A 52 17.51 15.11 -9.57
CA SER A 52 17.22 15.58 -10.93
C SER A 52 15.88 15.02 -11.44
N LEU A 53 15.72 13.68 -11.43
CA LEU A 53 14.47 13.04 -11.85
C LEU A 53 13.26 13.48 -11.02
N PHE A 54 13.44 13.60 -9.70
CA PHE A 54 12.41 14.05 -8.77
C PHE A 54 11.99 15.50 -9.05
N SER A 55 12.96 16.38 -9.31
CA SER A 55 12.71 17.79 -9.63
C SER A 55 11.97 17.95 -10.95
N GLU A 56 12.31 17.14 -11.97
CA GLU A 56 11.53 17.08 -13.22
C GLU A 56 10.08 16.65 -12.95
N VAL A 57 9.88 15.61 -12.14
CA VAL A 57 8.53 15.15 -11.79
C VAL A 57 7.75 16.26 -11.09
N CYS A 58 8.33 16.90 -10.07
CA CYS A 58 7.68 17.98 -9.35
C CYS A 58 7.38 19.18 -10.27
N GLY A 59 8.30 19.54 -11.17
CA GLY A 59 8.11 20.61 -12.15
C GLY A 59 6.92 20.35 -13.08
N VAL A 60 6.78 19.11 -13.59
CA VAL A 60 5.62 18.74 -14.41
C VAL A 60 4.32 18.76 -13.60
N LEU A 61 4.34 18.25 -12.36
CA LEU A 61 3.16 18.28 -11.48
C LEU A 61 2.72 19.73 -11.15
N LEU A 62 3.69 20.62 -10.87
CA LEU A 62 3.43 22.04 -10.64
C LEU A 62 2.85 22.72 -11.89
N GLN A 63 3.32 22.36 -13.09
CA GLN A 63 2.71 22.85 -14.33
C GLN A 63 1.28 22.36 -14.50
N ARG A 64 0.92 21.17 -14.00
CA ARG A 64 -0.43 20.59 -14.17
C ARG A 64 -1.40 20.95 -13.06
N VAL A 65 -0.92 21.42 -11.90
CA VAL A 65 -1.74 21.60 -10.69
C VAL A 65 -2.95 22.52 -10.92
N HIS A 66 -2.84 23.51 -11.80
CA HIS A 66 -3.93 24.44 -12.14
C HIS A 66 -5.11 23.77 -12.86
N SER A 67 -4.94 22.54 -13.37
CA SER A 67 -6.05 21.75 -13.93
C SER A 67 -6.99 21.20 -12.85
N LEU A 68 -6.60 21.27 -11.58
CA LEU A 68 -7.47 20.92 -10.46
C LEU A 68 -8.49 22.05 -10.24
N GLY A 69 -9.76 21.68 -10.12
CA GLY A 69 -10.85 22.66 -9.92
C GLY A 69 -10.97 23.22 -8.49
N ASP A 70 -10.29 22.64 -7.50
CA ASP A 70 -10.38 23.04 -6.10
C ASP A 70 -9.16 23.89 -5.68
N ALA A 71 -9.40 25.17 -5.36
CA ALA A 71 -8.35 26.12 -5.02
C ALA A 71 -7.51 25.68 -3.81
N ARG A 72 -8.12 25.05 -2.81
CA ARG A 72 -7.39 24.56 -1.64
C ARG A 72 -6.44 23.41 -2.00
N SER A 73 -6.88 22.49 -2.86
CA SER A 73 -6.02 21.42 -3.37
C SER A 73 -4.87 21.96 -4.20
N VAL A 74 -5.12 23.00 -5.02
CA VAL A 74 -4.07 23.68 -5.80
C VAL A 74 -2.99 24.25 -4.88
N GLU A 75 -3.40 24.99 -3.86
CA GLU A 75 -2.49 25.57 -2.85
C GLU A 75 -1.67 24.47 -2.15
N LEU A 76 -2.34 23.48 -1.56
CA LEU A 76 -1.69 22.42 -0.79
C LEU A 76 -0.70 21.59 -1.60
N ILE A 77 -1.06 21.27 -2.85
CA ILE A 77 -0.17 20.51 -3.72
C ILE A 77 1.00 21.37 -4.18
N THR A 78 0.75 22.62 -4.56
CA THR A 78 1.81 23.57 -4.94
C THR A 78 2.84 23.75 -3.83
N ASP A 79 2.38 24.03 -2.60
CA ASP A 79 3.27 24.25 -1.45
C ASP A 79 4.09 23.00 -1.13
N ALA A 80 3.43 21.83 -1.07
CA ALA A 80 4.10 20.58 -0.75
C ALA A 80 5.15 20.19 -1.81
N LEU A 81 4.84 20.35 -3.10
CA LEU A 81 5.78 20.10 -4.19
C LEU A 81 6.96 21.09 -4.15
N SER A 82 6.68 22.37 -4.00
CA SER A 82 7.70 23.44 -3.99
C SER A 82 8.67 23.28 -2.83
N TRP A 83 8.14 23.01 -1.63
CA TRP A 83 8.99 22.73 -0.47
C TRP A 83 9.85 21.48 -0.69
N ALA A 84 9.25 20.41 -1.22
CA ALA A 84 9.95 19.15 -1.41
C ALA A 84 11.09 19.23 -2.44
N MET A 85 10.96 20.06 -3.48
CA MET A 85 12.03 20.29 -4.45
C MET A 85 13.26 20.96 -3.83
N VAL A 86 13.04 21.91 -2.92
CA VAL A 86 14.14 22.65 -2.26
C VAL A 86 14.79 21.83 -1.15
N ASN A 87 14.02 20.93 -0.51
CA ASN A 87 14.44 20.16 0.66
C ASN A 87 14.54 18.65 0.36
N PHE A 88 15.06 18.29 -0.83
CA PHE A 88 15.15 16.89 -1.28
C PHE A 88 15.93 16.01 -0.29
N ASP A 89 17.06 16.50 0.22
CA ASP A 89 17.92 15.74 1.12
C ASP A 89 17.24 15.44 2.46
N GLU A 90 16.39 16.36 2.94
CA GLU A 90 15.64 16.20 4.20
C GLU A 90 14.54 15.13 4.09
N LEU A 91 14.04 14.87 2.88
CA LEU A 91 12.97 13.90 2.65
C LEU A 91 13.43 12.44 2.78
N GLY A 92 14.73 12.16 2.59
CA GLY A 92 15.20 10.78 2.39
C GLY A 92 14.46 10.10 1.23
N TYR A 93 14.24 10.84 0.12
CA TYR A 93 13.26 10.47 -0.91
C TYR A 93 13.61 9.19 -1.64
N ASN A 94 14.86 8.79 -1.82
CA ASN A 94 15.25 7.63 -2.64
C ASN A 94 15.84 6.46 -1.85
N CYS A 95 15.70 5.25 -2.40
CA CYS A 95 16.22 4.04 -1.81
C CYS A 95 17.73 3.90 -2.08
N LYS A 96 18.52 3.94 -1.00
CA LYS A 96 19.98 3.82 -1.01
C LYS A 96 20.46 2.39 -1.09
N THR A 97 19.73 1.50 -0.43
CA THR A 97 20.12 0.10 -0.31
C THR A 97 19.17 -0.81 -1.09
N ASN A 98 19.67 -1.98 -1.50
CA ASN A 98 18.81 -3.00 -2.11
C ASN A 98 17.68 -3.43 -1.14
N LYS A 99 17.96 -3.43 0.17
CA LYS A 99 16.98 -3.72 1.22
C LYS A 99 15.81 -2.73 1.19
N GLU A 100 16.09 -1.42 1.16
CA GLU A 100 15.05 -0.39 1.05
C GLU A 100 14.22 -0.54 -0.23
N LYS A 101 14.87 -0.86 -1.36
CA LYS A 101 14.16 -1.13 -2.62
C LYS A 101 13.17 -2.28 -2.45
N LEU A 102 13.63 -3.40 -1.87
CA LEU A 102 12.78 -4.58 -1.63
C LEU A 102 11.59 -4.29 -0.71
N GLN A 103 11.77 -3.41 0.28
CA GLN A 103 10.71 -3.03 1.22
C GLN A 103 9.55 -2.28 0.55
N ILE A 104 9.83 -1.51 -0.51
CA ILE A 104 8.81 -0.74 -1.24
C ILE A 104 8.26 -1.48 -2.48
N MET A 105 8.80 -2.65 -2.82
CA MET A 105 8.32 -3.42 -3.97
C MET A 105 6.87 -3.88 -3.79
N PRO A 106 6.09 -3.97 -4.88
CA PRO A 106 4.69 -4.40 -4.83
C PRO A 106 4.46 -5.72 -4.08
N ASN A 107 5.37 -6.69 -4.22
CA ASN A 107 5.28 -7.97 -3.53
C ASN A 107 5.33 -7.82 -2.01
N MET A 108 6.15 -6.90 -1.51
CA MET A 108 6.25 -6.64 -0.07
C MET A 108 5.01 -5.92 0.46
N ILE A 109 4.47 -4.97 -0.29
CA ILE A 109 3.20 -4.30 0.04
C ILE A 109 2.04 -5.31 0.05
N GLY A 110 2.00 -6.22 -0.93
CA GLY A 110 1.04 -7.31 -0.97
C GLY A 110 1.20 -8.26 0.23
N PHE A 111 2.43 -8.58 0.62
CA PHE A 111 2.70 -9.44 1.77
C PHE A 111 2.18 -8.84 3.09
N GLN A 112 2.31 -7.52 3.30
CA GLN A 112 1.69 -6.83 4.45
C GLN A 112 0.17 -7.07 4.50
N SER A 113 -0.51 -6.94 3.36
CA SER A 113 -1.95 -7.18 3.24
C SER A 113 -2.34 -8.63 3.59
N VAL A 114 -1.50 -9.61 3.22
CA VAL A 114 -1.69 -11.02 3.59
C VAL A 114 -1.58 -11.21 5.10
N LEU A 115 -0.56 -10.62 5.75
CA LEU A 115 -0.38 -10.72 7.21
C LEU A 115 -1.56 -10.10 7.97
N HIS A 116 -2.05 -8.93 7.56
CA HIS A 116 -3.28 -8.34 8.12
C HIS A 116 -4.49 -9.26 7.94
N GLY A 117 -4.62 -9.86 6.74
CA GLY A 117 -5.67 -10.83 6.44
C GLY A 117 -5.62 -12.07 7.33
N ILE A 118 -4.43 -12.57 7.64
CA ILE A 118 -4.21 -13.69 8.57
C ILE A 118 -4.64 -13.29 9.99
N CYS A 119 -4.16 -12.15 10.50
CA CYS A 119 -4.53 -11.66 11.83
C CYS A 119 -6.06 -11.51 11.99
N SER A 120 -6.70 -10.92 10.97
CA SER A 120 -8.14 -10.73 10.96
C SER A 120 -8.93 -12.05 10.83
N ARG A 121 -8.36 -13.10 10.24
CA ARG A 121 -8.99 -14.44 10.16
C ARG A 121 -8.81 -15.25 11.44
N LEU A 122 -7.67 -15.13 12.11
CA LEU A 122 -7.40 -15.87 13.35
C LEU A 122 -8.34 -15.43 14.47
N GLY A 123 -8.64 -14.13 14.54
CA GLY A 123 -9.71 -13.56 15.36
C GLY A 123 -9.49 -13.60 16.88
N ALA A 124 -8.40 -14.24 17.34
CA ALA A 124 -8.04 -14.32 18.74
C ALA A 124 -6.52 -14.36 18.92
N PRO A 125 -5.99 -13.72 19.99
CA PRO A 125 -4.60 -13.85 20.38
C PRO A 125 -4.26 -15.32 20.68
N ASN A 126 -3.00 -15.71 20.46
CA ASN A 126 -2.47 -17.03 20.80
C ASN A 126 -3.06 -18.23 20.02
N ARG A 127 -3.89 -18.00 19.00
CA ARG A 127 -4.30 -19.08 18.10
C ARG A 127 -3.07 -19.59 17.34
N LYS A 128 -2.80 -20.88 17.47
CA LYS A 128 -1.67 -21.52 16.79
C LYS A 128 -1.93 -21.56 15.29
N ALA A 129 -1.04 -20.95 14.52
CA ALA A 129 -1.00 -21.01 13.08
C ALA A 129 0.45 -21.05 12.62
N ASP A 130 0.69 -21.83 11.57
CA ASP A 130 1.96 -21.89 10.86
C ASP A 130 1.80 -21.12 9.56
N ILE A 131 2.68 -20.15 9.31
CA ILE A 131 2.70 -19.39 8.05
C ILE A 131 3.83 -19.96 7.20
N ILE A 132 3.45 -20.71 6.17
CA ILE A 132 4.38 -21.26 5.19
C ILE A 132 4.39 -20.31 3.99
N VAL A 133 5.60 -19.87 3.61
CA VAL A 133 5.83 -18.96 2.48
C VAL A 133 6.72 -19.68 1.47
N ASP A 134 6.42 -19.47 0.19
CA ASP A 134 7.25 -20.00 -0.89
C ASP A 134 8.69 -19.47 -0.81
N GLN A 135 9.63 -20.33 -1.17
CA GLN A 135 11.05 -20.02 -1.09
C GLN A 135 11.46 -19.10 -2.23
N GLN A 136 11.84 -17.87 -1.88
CA GLN A 136 12.23 -16.80 -2.79
C GLN A 136 13.49 -16.11 -2.27
N SER A 137 14.62 -16.33 -2.96
CA SER A 137 15.94 -15.83 -2.56
C SER A 137 15.99 -14.31 -2.40
N GLN A 138 15.20 -13.57 -3.19
CA GLN A 138 15.20 -12.11 -3.20
C GLN A 138 14.40 -11.49 -2.04
N PHE A 139 13.30 -12.09 -1.59
CA PHE A 139 12.33 -11.44 -0.69
C PHE A 139 12.22 -12.06 0.71
N ASN A 140 12.62 -13.33 0.89
CA ASN A 140 12.37 -14.04 2.16
C ASN A 140 13.00 -13.37 3.38
N THR A 141 14.19 -12.76 3.25
CA THR A 141 14.81 -12.01 4.34
C THR A 141 13.94 -10.82 4.76
N THR A 142 13.51 -9.99 3.82
CA THR A 142 12.67 -8.82 4.10
C THR A 142 11.27 -9.23 4.62
N GLN A 143 10.71 -10.34 4.13
CA GLN A 143 9.46 -10.89 4.65
C GLN A 143 9.60 -11.33 6.11
N ARG A 144 10.72 -11.97 6.46
CA ARG A 144 11.02 -12.38 7.85
C ARG A 144 11.13 -11.17 8.77
N GLU A 145 11.93 -10.17 8.39
CA GLU A 145 12.10 -8.94 9.18
C GLU A 145 10.77 -8.21 9.39
N LEU A 146 9.94 -8.09 8.35
CA LEU A 146 8.62 -7.48 8.46
C LEU A 146 7.68 -8.26 9.40
N ASN A 147 7.69 -9.59 9.32
CA ASN A 147 6.91 -10.46 10.21
C ASN A 147 7.35 -10.31 11.66
N GLU A 148 8.66 -10.26 11.92
CA GLU A 148 9.22 -10.02 13.26
C GLU A 148 8.84 -8.64 13.79
N PHE A 149 8.94 -7.60 12.96
CA PHE A 149 8.49 -6.26 13.32
C PHE A 149 7.01 -6.23 13.70
N TYR A 150 6.14 -6.80 12.88
CA TYR A 150 4.71 -6.89 13.16
C TYR A 150 4.38 -7.68 14.43
N TYR A 151 5.13 -8.75 14.71
CA TYR A 151 5.01 -9.47 15.96
C TYR A 151 5.42 -8.61 17.16
N GLN A 152 6.53 -7.87 17.07
CA GLN A 152 7.02 -7.02 18.16
C GLN A 152 6.05 -5.90 18.53
N ILE A 153 5.32 -5.36 17.54
CA ILE A 153 4.42 -4.22 17.75
C ILE A 153 2.97 -4.62 18.07
N ARG A 154 2.67 -5.92 18.19
CA ARG A 154 1.30 -6.44 18.24
C ARG A 154 0.51 -6.12 19.52
N GLU A 155 1.20 -5.78 20.60
CA GLU A 155 0.58 -5.58 21.91
C GLU A 155 -0.30 -4.32 21.95
N GLN A 156 -0.07 -3.37 21.05
CA GLN A 156 -0.84 -2.13 20.96
C GLN A 156 -1.31 -1.87 19.52
N PRO A 157 -2.57 -1.46 19.32
CA PRO A 157 -3.04 -0.97 18.02
C PRO A 157 -2.34 0.34 17.63
N TRP A 158 -1.96 0.45 16.35
CA TRP A 158 -1.27 1.60 15.80
C TRP A 158 -2.27 2.52 15.10
N ALA A 159 -2.72 3.55 15.81
CA ALA A 159 -3.60 4.58 15.28
C ALA A 159 -2.75 5.73 14.69
N LEU A 160 -2.96 6.03 13.41
CA LEU A 160 -2.28 7.14 12.73
C LEU A 160 -2.98 8.49 12.94
N GLY A 161 -4.28 8.47 13.25
CA GLY A 161 -5.06 9.68 13.48
C GLY A 161 -6.57 9.41 13.39
N PRO A 162 -7.40 10.42 13.71
CA PRO A 162 -8.84 10.24 13.84
C PRO A 162 -9.49 9.89 12.50
N GLY A 163 -10.32 8.84 12.49
CA GLY A 163 -11.07 8.39 11.32
C GLY A 163 -10.26 7.60 10.28
N LEU A 164 -8.95 7.45 10.47
CA LEU A 164 -8.12 6.58 9.63
C LEU A 164 -8.17 5.11 10.11
N PRO A 165 -7.94 4.14 9.22
CA PRO A 165 -7.79 2.75 9.61
C PRO A 165 -6.69 2.58 10.67
N VAL A 166 -7.00 1.81 11.71
CA VAL A 166 -6.04 1.44 12.75
C VAL A 166 -5.36 0.15 12.32
N MET A 167 -4.03 0.12 12.36
CA MET A 167 -3.29 -1.11 12.15
C MET A 167 -3.29 -1.91 13.46
N ASP A 168 -3.99 -3.04 13.45
CA ASP A 168 -4.08 -3.96 14.59
C ASP A 168 -3.45 -5.31 14.25
N MET A 169 -2.35 -5.62 14.94
CA MET A 169 -1.59 -6.86 14.77
C MET A 169 -1.75 -7.82 15.95
N LYS A 170 -2.67 -7.57 16.89
CA LYS A 170 -2.85 -8.36 18.12
C LYS A 170 -2.94 -9.87 17.92
N ASN A 171 -3.50 -10.30 16.79
CA ASN A 171 -3.68 -11.72 16.45
C ASN A 171 -2.53 -12.31 15.62
N MET A 172 -1.38 -11.64 15.56
CA MET A 172 -0.20 -12.11 14.81
C MET A 172 0.33 -13.42 15.42
N PRO A 173 0.50 -14.49 14.62
CA PRO A 173 1.06 -15.76 15.11
C PRO A 173 2.44 -15.60 15.74
N ALA A 174 2.68 -16.36 16.81
CA ALA A 174 3.96 -16.32 17.51
C ALA A 174 5.06 -17.17 16.90
N LYS A 175 4.70 -18.13 16.05
CA LYS A 175 5.68 -18.92 15.34
C LYS A 175 6.27 -18.10 14.18
N PRO A 176 7.59 -18.15 13.96
CA PRO A 176 8.22 -17.53 12.80
C PRO A 176 7.70 -18.07 11.47
N LEU A 177 7.92 -17.32 10.39
CA LEU A 177 7.67 -17.79 9.03
C LEU A 177 8.51 -19.04 8.73
N VAL A 178 7.90 -19.99 8.04
CA VAL A 178 8.57 -21.17 7.51
C VAL A 178 8.67 -21.01 6.00
N PHE A 179 9.90 -21.08 5.45
CA PHE A 179 10.12 -21.01 4.01
C PHE A 179 10.30 -22.42 3.46
N GLN A 180 9.51 -22.77 2.44
CA GLN A 180 9.55 -24.09 1.79
C GLN A 180 9.43 -23.94 0.28
N SER A 181 10.09 -24.83 -0.47
CA SER A 181 9.83 -24.98 -1.90
C SER A 181 8.38 -25.37 -2.13
N GLY A 182 7.74 -24.82 -3.17
CA GLY A 182 6.41 -25.23 -3.61
C GLY A 182 6.23 -26.75 -3.73
N THR A 183 7.23 -27.46 -4.27
CA THR A 183 7.20 -28.93 -4.45
C THR A 183 7.21 -29.74 -3.15
N MET A 184 7.50 -29.08 -2.02
CA MET A 184 7.56 -29.70 -0.70
C MET A 184 6.33 -29.35 0.15
N SER A 185 5.39 -28.57 -0.38
CA SER A 185 4.20 -28.12 0.33
C SER A 185 2.96 -28.17 -0.56
N ALA A 186 2.12 -29.17 -0.34
CA ALA A 186 0.80 -29.25 -0.98
C ALA A 186 -0.04 -27.98 -0.76
N GLY A 187 0.18 -27.27 0.35
CA GLY A 187 -0.48 -25.99 0.61
C GLY A 187 -0.06 -24.88 -0.35
N LEU A 188 1.24 -24.79 -0.67
CA LEU A 188 1.75 -23.82 -1.66
C LEU A 188 1.25 -24.17 -3.06
N GLU A 189 1.30 -25.44 -3.45
CA GLU A 189 0.75 -25.89 -4.75
C GLU A 189 -0.73 -25.56 -4.91
N LEU A 190 -1.53 -25.76 -3.85
CA LEU A 190 -2.95 -25.39 -3.84
C LEU A 190 -3.15 -23.87 -4.02
N VAL A 191 -2.30 -23.05 -3.38
CA VAL A 191 -2.34 -21.60 -3.54
C VAL A 191 -2.00 -21.21 -4.99
N ASP A 192 -0.99 -21.82 -5.60
CA ASP A 192 -0.62 -21.54 -6.99
C ASP A 192 -1.73 -21.89 -7.97
N ILE A 193 -2.36 -23.06 -7.81
CA ILE A 193 -3.54 -23.45 -8.61
C ILE A 193 -4.67 -22.44 -8.41
N TYR A 194 -4.95 -22.05 -7.16
CA TYR A 194 -6.00 -21.09 -6.85
C TYR A 194 -5.74 -19.73 -7.50
N LEU A 195 -4.54 -19.18 -7.35
CA LEU A 195 -4.13 -17.91 -7.96
C LEU A 195 -4.17 -17.98 -9.50
N TRP A 196 -3.74 -19.10 -10.08
CA TRP A 196 -3.79 -19.32 -11.53
C TRP A 196 -5.23 -19.32 -12.07
N ILE A 197 -6.17 -19.97 -11.38
CA ILE A 197 -7.60 -19.96 -11.74
C ILE A 197 -8.15 -18.53 -11.70
N PHE A 198 -7.87 -17.78 -10.64
CA PHE A 198 -8.32 -16.39 -10.52
C PHE A 198 -7.69 -15.47 -11.56
N LYS A 199 -6.39 -15.65 -11.87
CA LYS A 199 -5.72 -14.91 -12.94
C LYS A 199 -6.40 -15.17 -14.30
N ARG A 200 -6.66 -16.42 -14.65
CA ARG A 200 -7.39 -16.80 -15.88
C ARG A 200 -8.76 -16.12 -15.95
N TYR A 201 -9.51 -16.12 -14.85
CA TYR A 201 -10.79 -15.44 -14.76
C TYR A 201 -10.67 -13.92 -14.99
N MET A 202 -9.70 -13.26 -14.34
CA MET A 202 -9.47 -11.82 -14.48
C MET A 202 -9.02 -11.43 -15.90
N GLU A 203 -8.22 -12.27 -16.54
CA GLU A 203 -7.81 -12.14 -17.95
C GLU A 203 -8.94 -12.49 -18.95
N ARG A 204 -10.15 -12.79 -18.47
CA ARG A 204 -11.31 -13.21 -19.27
C ARG A 204 -11.04 -14.43 -20.15
N LYS A 205 -10.13 -15.31 -19.72
CA LYS A 205 -9.85 -16.58 -20.41
C LYS A 205 -10.92 -17.60 -20.07
N GLU A 206 -11.15 -18.52 -21.00
CA GLU A 206 -12.14 -19.58 -20.81
C GLU A 206 -11.82 -20.45 -19.59
N LEU A 207 -12.83 -20.76 -18.78
CA LEU A 207 -12.71 -21.66 -17.65
C LEU A 207 -13.72 -22.79 -17.81
N THR A 208 -13.29 -24.01 -17.48
CA THR A 208 -14.20 -25.16 -17.44
C THR A 208 -15.29 -24.91 -16.38
N LYS A 209 -16.46 -25.54 -16.55
CA LYS A 209 -17.59 -25.36 -15.62
C LYS A 209 -17.21 -25.53 -14.13
N PRO A 210 -16.42 -26.54 -13.73
CA PRO A 210 -15.98 -26.68 -12.33
C PRO A 210 -15.15 -25.49 -11.82
N LEU A 211 -14.21 -25.00 -12.62
CA LEU A 211 -13.35 -23.87 -12.25
C LEU A 211 -14.15 -22.56 -12.16
N SER A 212 -15.07 -22.34 -13.11
CA SER A 212 -15.99 -21.20 -13.07
C SER A 212 -16.86 -21.22 -11.81
N ARG A 213 -17.33 -22.41 -11.40
CA ARG A 213 -18.11 -22.57 -10.15
C ARG A 213 -17.27 -22.25 -8.91
N LEU A 214 -16.02 -22.70 -8.88
CA LEU A 214 -15.08 -22.40 -7.80
C LEU A 214 -14.90 -20.88 -7.65
N VAL A 215 -14.64 -20.18 -8.75
CA VAL A 215 -14.51 -18.71 -8.75
C VAL A 215 -15.80 -18.07 -8.25
N TYR A 216 -16.95 -18.41 -8.85
CA TYR A 216 -18.23 -17.80 -8.49
C TYR A 216 -18.57 -17.92 -7.00
N THR A 217 -18.30 -19.10 -6.41
CA THR A 217 -18.59 -19.37 -5.00
C THR A 217 -17.66 -18.58 -4.06
N ASN A 218 -16.42 -18.35 -4.48
CA ASN A 218 -15.41 -17.67 -3.65
C ASN A 218 -15.32 -16.15 -3.88
N LEU A 219 -15.88 -15.63 -4.99
CA LEU A 219 -15.86 -14.19 -5.31
C LEU A 219 -16.42 -13.32 -4.18
N LYS A 220 -17.43 -13.81 -3.45
CA LYS A 220 -18.10 -13.05 -2.38
C LYS A 220 -17.58 -13.35 -0.97
N THR A 221 -16.74 -14.37 -0.81
CA THR A 221 -16.20 -14.81 0.49
C THR A 221 -14.71 -14.48 0.64
N ALA A 222 -14.03 -14.18 -0.47
CA ALA A 222 -12.67 -13.68 -0.45
C ALA A 222 -12.60 -12.30 0.22
N ARG A 223 -11.64 -12.15 1.14
CA ARG A 223 -11.21 -10.83 1.62
C ARG A 223 -10.17 -10.30 0.64
N THR A 224 -10.48 -9.20 -0.03
CA THR A 224 -9.57 -8.50 -0.92
C THR A 224 -9.23 -7.16 -0.27
N ASP A 225 -7.94 -6.94 0.01
CA ASP A 225 -7.44 -5.57 0.17
C ASP A 225 -6.82 -5.15 -1.15
N SER A 226 -7.08 -3.91 -1.54
CA SER A 226 -6.71 -3.40 -2.85
C SER A 226 -6.11 -2.02 -2.71
N VAL A 227 -4.87 -1.90 -3.18
CA VAL A 227 -4.09 -0.65 -3.20
C VAL A 227 -4.43 0.12 -4.48
N SER A 228 -5.72 0.38 -4.72
CA SER A 228 -6.20 1.08 -5.92
C SER A 228 -6.78 2.45 -5.57
N LEU A 229 -6.70 3.39 -6.51
CA LEU A 229 -7.35 4.71 -6.39
C LEU A 229 -8.87 4.57 -6.18
N GLN A 230 -9.51 3.58 -6.81
CA GLN A 230 -10.93 3.30 -6.63
C GLN A 230 -11.25 2.92 -5.17
N SER A 231 -10.38 2.15 -4.53
CA SER A 231 -10.53 1.76 -3.12
C SER A 231 -10.35 2.94 -2.18
N VAL A 232 -9.39 3.82 -2.47
CA VAL A 232 -9.20 5.09 -1.75
C VAL A 232 -10.46 5.96 -1.86
N ALA A 233 -10.99 6.13 -3.08
CA ALA A 233 -12.22 6.89 -3.32
C ALA A 233 -13.42 6.29 -2.58
N LYS A 234 -13.55 4.96 -2.54
CA LYS A 234 -14.60 4.28 -1.77
C LYS A 234 -14.50 4.57 -0.27
N ARG A 235 -13.30 4.46 0.32
CA ARG A 235 -13.06 4.76 1.75
C ARG A 235 -13.43 6.21 2.09
N PHE A 236 -13.06 7.16 1.22
CA PHE A 236 -13.43 8.57 1.42
C PHE A 236 -14.95 8.80 1.33
N LYS A 237 -15.63 8.20 0.35
CA LYS A 237 -17.10 8.30 0.22
C LYS A 237 -17.81 7.74 1.44
N GLU A 238 -17.35 6.61 1.98
CA GLU A 238 -17.90 6.02 3.20
C GLU A 238 -17.71 6.95 4.41
N PHE A 239 -16.52 7.55 4.57
CA PHE A 239 -16.27 8.56 5.60
C PHE A 239 -17.20 9.76 5.48
N LEU A 240 -17.32 10.37 4.29
CA LEU A 240 -18.19 11.52 4.07
C LEU A 240 -19.65 11.19 4.37
N LYS A 241 -20.13 10.01 3.94
CA LYS A 241 -21.49 9.56 4.24
C LYS A 241 -21.73 9.46 5.74
N ASN A 242 -20.78 8.89 6.48
CA ASN A 242 -20.89 8.76 7.93
C ASN A 242 -20.84 10.12 8.63
N PHE A 243 -19.97 11.03 8.17
CA PHE A 243 -19.85 12.39 8.70
C PHE A 243 -21.14 13.20 8.50
N LEU A 244 -21.72 13.17 7.28
CA LEU A 244 -22.94 13.89 6.95
C LEU A 244 -24.20 13.35 7.64
N ASN A 245 -24.19 12.07 8.02
CA ASN A 245 -25.32 11.42 8.71
C ASN A 245 -25.24 11.51 10.24
N GLN A 246 -24.24 12.18 10.81
CA GLN A 246 -24.20 12.44 12.25
C GLN A 246 -25.19 13.56 12.60
N PRO A 247 -26.05 13.39 13.63
CA PRO A 247 -26.89 14.49 14.10
C PRO A 247 -25.99 15.63 14.55
N GLN A 248 -26.21 16.83 13.99
CA GLN A 248 -25.55 18.05 14.47
C GLN A 248 -25.95 18.23 15.94
N LYS A 249 -24.96 18.11 16.83
CA LYS A 249 -25.10 18.44 18.25
C LYS A 249 -24.85 19.92 18.46
#